data_AF-A0A090QYP2-F1
#
_entry.id   AF-A0A090QYP2-F1
#
_cell.length_a   1.000
_cell.length_b   1.000
_cell.length_c   1.000
_cell.angle_alpha   90.00
_cell.angle_beta   90.00
_cell.angle_gamma   90.00
#
_symmetry.space_group_name_H-M   'P 1'
#
loop_
_entity.id
_entity.type
_entity.pdbx_description
1 polymer ?
#
loop_
_entity_poly.entity_id
_entity_poly.type
_entity_poly.pdbx_seq_one_letter_code
_entity_poly.pdbx_strand_id
1 'polypeptide(L)'
;MDETSEMFWASKLHFSIAEVSFYNYPYLFGYLFSKGVYAQREAKGASFYDDYKALLRDTGSMTAEDVVAKHLGMDIRQPDFWQQSIEMVSQQIDAFEQSLKALGK
;
A
#
# COMPACT_ATOMS: atom_id res chain seq x y z
N MET A 1 -12.59 25.12 -4.25
CA MET A 1 -11.65 25.13 -5.39
C MET A 1 -12.04 23.95 -6.24
N ASP A 2 -12.48 24.18 -7.47
CA ASP A 2 -12.71 23.11 -8.45
C ASP A 2 -11.38 22.37 -8.68
N GLU A 3 -11.40 21.03 -8.73
CA GLU A 3 -10.22 20.16 -8.86
C GLU A 3 -9.47 20.37 -10.20
N THR A 4 -10.03 21.16 -11.12
CA THR A 4 -9.48 21.45 -12.46
C THR A 4 -8.57 22.67 -12.54
N SER A 5 -8.28 23.37 -11.43
CA SER A 5 -7.38 24.54 -11.47
C SER A 5 -5.94 24.14 -11.83
N GLU A 6 -5.39 24.71 -12.91
CA GLU A 6 -3.99 24.51 -13.34
C GLU A 6 -2.97 24.77 -12.22
N MET A 7 -3.31 25.65 -11.27
CA MET A 7 -2.45 26.02 -10.13
C MET A 7 -2.66 25.14 -8.90
N PHE A 8 -3.43 24.05 -8.98
CA PHE A 8 -3.67 23.16 -7.84
C PHE A 8 -2.37 22.60 -7.25
N TRP A 9 -1.38 22.28 -8.08
CA TRP A 9 -0.07 21.81 -7.60
C TRP A 9 0.58 22.84 -6.66
N ALA A 10 0.50 24.14 -6.96
CA ALA A 10 1.09 25.20 -6.16
C ALA A 10 0.41 25.39 -4.79
N SER A 11 -0.81 24.87 -4.61
CA SER A 11 -1.49 24.87 -3.32
C SER A 11 -0.97 23.80 -2.35
N LYS A 12 -0.19 22.82 -2.84
CA LYS A 12 0.30 21.71 -2.02
C LYS A 12 1.59 22.10 -1.32
N LEU A 13 1.49 22.38 -0.02
CA LEU A 13 2.63 22.71 0.85
C LEU A 13 3.82 21.76 0.67
N HIS A 14 3.57 20.45 0.52
CA HIS A 14 4.62 19.43 0.38
C HIS A 14 5.55 19.63 -0.82
N PHE A 15 5.13 20.36 -1.86
CA PHE A 15 6.00 20.66 -3.01
C PHE A 15 6.93 21.86 -2.77
N SER A 16 6.74 22.60 -1.68
CA SER A 16 7.56 23.75 -1.30
C SER A 16 8.52 23.45 -0.14
N ILE A 17 8.56 22.21 0.37
CA ILE A 17 9.51 21.77 1.41
C ILE A 17 10.79 21.31 0.71
N ALA A 18 11.78 22.19 0.61
CA ALA A 18 13.00 21.95 -0.17
C ALA A 18 13.89 20.85 0.43
N GLU A 19 13.80 20.62 1.74
CA GLU A 19 14.65 19.68 2.48
C GLU A 19 14.21 18.22 2.33
N VAL A 20 12.98 17.97 1.86
CA VAL A 20 12.40 16.62 1.81
C VAL A 20 11.92 16.30 0.40
N SER A 21 12.81 15.70 -0.39
CA SER A 21 12.45 15.15 -1.70
C SER A 21 11.44 14.01 -1.56
N PHE A 22 10.50 13.91 -2.51
CA PHE A 22 9.52 12.82 -2.62
C PHE A 22 8.64 12.57 -1.38
N TYR A 23 8.32 13.60 -0.59
CA TYR A 23 7.51 13.49 0.65
C TYR A 23 6.23 12.65 0.52
N ASN A 24 5.55 12.72 -0.63
CA ASN A 24 4.31 11.97 -0.85
C ASN A 24 4.53 10.47 -1.09
N TYR A 25 5.73 10.06 -1.53
CA TYR A 25 6.00 8.67 -1.91
C TYR A 25 5.87 7.69 -0.73
N PRO A 26 6.43 7.96 0.47
CA PRO A 26 6.24 7.09 1.64
C PRO A 26 4.79 6.80 2.00
N TYR A 27 3.85 7.73 1.77
CA TYR A 27 2.43 7.51 2.04
C TYR A 27 1.83 6.46 1.09
N LEU A 28 2.08 6.64 -0.22
CA LEU A 28 1.59 5.69 -1.22
C LEU A 28 2.26 4.32 -1.04
N PHE A 29 3.59 4.32 -0.87
CA PHE A 29 4.36 3.12 -0.60
C PHE A 29 3.82 2.40 0.64
N GLY A 30 3.70 3.08 1.78
CA GLY A 30 3.23 2.48 3.03
C GLY A 30 1.81 1.92 2.92
N TYR A 31 0.90 2.64 2.26
CA TYR A 31 -0.47 2.16 2.03
C TYR A 31 -0.49 0.87 1.21
N LEU A 32 0.15 0.87 0.03
CA LEU A 32 0.17 -0.31 -0.84
C LEU A 32 0.98 -1.45 -0.21
N PHE A 33 2.09 -1.15 0.44
CA PHE A 33 2.92 -2.13 1.13
C PHE A 33 2.13 -2.84 2.23
N SER A 34 1.41 -2.11 3.09
CA SER A 34 0.61 -2.70 4.17
C SER A 34 -0.45 -3.68 3.64
N LYS A 35 -1.09 -3.36 2.52
CA LYS A 35 -2.04 -4.26 1.85
C LYS A 35 -1.33 -5.47 1.24
N GLY A 36 -0.21 -5.27 0.56
CA GLY A 36 0.57 -6.37 -0.05
C GLY A 36 1.06 -7.36 0.99
N VAL A 37 1.52 -6.88 2.15
CA VAL A 37 1.83 -7.73 3.31
C VAL A 37 0.59 -8.50 3.75
N TYR A 38 -0.54 -7.82 3.96
CA TYR A 38 -1.77 -8.48 4.43
C TYR A 38 -2.37 -9.48 3.42
N ALA A 39 -2.22 -9.25 2.12
CA ALA A 39 -2.68 -10.16 1.07
C ALA A 39 -2.05 -11.56 1.18
N GLN A 40 -0.84 -11.66 1.76
CA GLN A 40 -0.16 -12.92 2.00
C GLN A 40 -0.82 -13.78 3.09
N ARG A 41 -1.73 -13.21 3.90
CA ARG A 41 -2.33 -13.88 5.06
C ARG A 41 -3.00 -15.20 4.71
N GLU A 42 -3.77 -15.24 3.63
CA GLU A 42 -4.51 -16.44 3.24
C GLU A 42 -3.56 -17.55 2.77
N ALA A 43 -2.63 -17.22 1.86
CA ALA A 43 -1.67 -18.16 1.31
C ALA A 43 -0.72 -18.76 2.37
N LYS A 44 -0.30 -17.96 3.35
CA LYS A 44 0.57 -18.40 4.45
C LYS A 44 -0.17 -19.05 5.61
N GLY A 45 -1.47 -18.81 5.74
CA GLY A 45 -2.30 -19.36 6.81
C GLY A 45 -1.74 -19.05 8.21
N ALA A 46 -1.49 -20.08 9.01
CA ALA A 46 -1.05 -19.94 10.39
C ALA A 46 0.34 -19.29 10.55
N SER A 47 1.24 -19.45 9.56
CA SER A 47 2.60 -18.88 9.66
C SER A 47 2.63 -17.37 9.50
N PHE A 48 1.58 -16.79 8.89
CA PHE A 48 1.53 -15.37 8.56
C PHE A 48 1.81 -14.45 9.76
N TYR A 49 1.26 -14.76 10.93
CA TYR A 49 1.43 -13.90 12.10
C TYR A 49 2.88 -13.89 12.61
N ASP A 50 3.58 -15.01 12.53
CA ASP A 50 4.99 -15.08 12.92
C ASP A 50 5.86 -14.36 11.88
N ASP A 51 5.59 -14.58 10.58
CA ASP A 51 6.25 -13.86 9.48
C ASP A 51 6.04 -12.34 9.60
N TYR A 52 4.82 -11.90 9.90
CA TYR A 52 4.48 -10.48 10.07
C TYR A 52 5.19 -9.85 11.28
N LYS A 53 5.24 -10.54 12.43
CA LYS A 53 5.99 -10.06 13.60
C LYS A 53 7.49 -9.97 13.29
N ALA A 54 8.04 -10.92 12.56
CA ALA A 54 9.44 -10.93 12.17
C ALA A 54 9.76 -9.78 11.18
N LEU A 55 8.86 -9.55 10.21
CA LEU A 55 8.90 -8.39 9.30
C LEU A 55 8.94 -7.06 10.06
N LEU A 56 8.03 -6.86 11.03
CA LEU A 56 7.99 -5.65 11.84
C LEU A 56 9.26 -5.47 12.69
N ARG A 57 9.80 -6.56 13.24
CA ARG A 57 11.03 -6.53 14.03
C ARG A 57 12.24 -6.08 13.21
N ASP A 58 12.35 -6.55 11.97
CA ASP A 58 13.51 -6.27 11.12
C ASP A 58 13.37 -4.94 10.35
N THR A 59 12.19 -4.32 10.38
CA THR A 59 11.94 -3.00 9.77
C THR A 59 12.87 -1.93 10.38
N GLY A 60 13.51 -1.13 9.53
CA GLY A 60 14.47 -0.10 9.95
C GLY A 60 15.90 -0.60 10.14
N SER A 61 16.13 -1.92 10.12
CA SER A 61 17.47 -2.53 10.14
C SER A 61 17.90 -3.12 8.79
N MET A 62 16.98 -3.16 7.83
CA MET A 62 17.12 -3.80 6.51
C MET A 62 16.45 -2.94 5.43
N THR A 63 16.80 -3.17 4.16
CA THR A 63 16.08 -2.55 3.03
C THR A 63 14.66 -3.12 2.94
N ALA A 64 13.75 -2.37 2.33
CA ALA A 64 12.36 -2.83 2.18
C ALA A 64 12.28 -4.12 1.35
N GLU A 65 13.13 -4.23 0.33
CA GLU A 65 13.22 -5.42 -0.52
C GLU A 65 13.72 -6.63 0.26
N ASP A 66 14.78 -6.48 1.06
CA ASP A 66 15.35 -7.59 1.82
C ASP A 66 14.37 -8.07 2.91
N VAL A 67 13.66 -7.14 3.57
CA VAL A 67 12.65 -7.49 4.59
C VAL A 67 11.53 -8.32 3.98
N VAL A 68 11.01 -7.91 2.82
CA VAL A 68 9.91 -8.64 2.15
C VAL A 68 10.40 -9.97 1.60
N ALA A 69 11.57 -10.01 0.97
CA ALA A 69 12.15 -11.25 0.46
C ALA A 69 12.36 -12.26 1.59
N LYS A 70 12.92 -11.82 2.73
CA LYS A 70 13.22 -12.68 3.88
C LYS A 70 11.96 -13.27 4.55
N HIS A 71 10.95 -12.44 4.80
CA HIS A 71 9.81 -12.85 5.65
C HIS A 71 8.59 -13.28 4.83
N LEU A 72 8.43 -12.74 3.63
CA LEU A 72 7.27 -13.03 2.78
C LEU A 72 7.62 -13.86 1.54
N GLY A 73 8.90 -14.00 1.19
CA GLY A 73 9.32 -14.73 0.00
C GLY A 73 8.94 -14.04 -1.31
N MET A 74 8.76 -12.71 -1.27
CA MET A 74 8.30 -11.89 -2.38
C MET A 74 9.36 -10.83 -2.75
N ASP A 75 9.29 -10.30 -3.97
CA ASP A 75 10.13 -9.18 -4.42
C ASP A 75 9.25 -7.96 -4.73
N ILE A 76 9.42 -6.88 -3.95
CA ILE A 76 8.67 -5.63 -4.14
C ILE A 76 9.15 -4.84 -5.36
N ARG A 77 10.20 -5.26 -6.06
CA ARG A 77 10.57 -4.73 -7.37
C ARG A 77 9.71 -5.31 -8.49
N GLN A 78 8.99 -6.40 -8.22
CA GLN A 78 8.10 -7.04 -9.19
C GLN A 78 6.65 -6.51 -9.07
N PRO A 79 5.93 -6.39 -10.20
CA PRO A 79 4.52 -5.97 -10.20
C PRO A 79 3.62 -6.87 -9.35
N ASP A 80 3.90 -8.17 -9.29
CA ASP A 80 3.07 -9.18 -8.62
C ASP A 80 2.82 -8.88 -7.14
N PHE A 81 3.78 -8.28 -6.43
CA PHE A 81 3.56 -7.86 -5.04
C PHE A 81 2.52 -6.73 -4.95
N TRP A 82 2.62 -5.74 -5.83
CA TRP A 82 1.75 -4.56 -5.82
C TRP A 82 0.35 -4.85 -6.37
N GLN A 83 0.25 -5.76 -7.33
CA GLN A 83 -1.01 -6.18 -7.92
C GLN A 83 -1.98 -6.71 -6.85
N GLN A 84 -1.47 -7.48 -5.87
CA GLN A 84 -2.25 -7.96 -4.73
C GLN A 84 -2.84 -6.83 -3.88
N SER A 85 -2.09 -5.74 -3.70
CA SER A 85 -2.57 -4.56 -2.97
C SER A 85 -3.71 -3.86 -3.70
N ILE A 86 -3.65 -3.81 -5.04
CA ILE A 86 -4.68 -3.22 -5.89
C ILE A 86 -5.94 -4.09 -5.90
N GLU A 87 -5.79 -5.41 -5.96
CA GLU A 87 -6.92 -6.36 -5.89
C GLU A 87 -7.71 -6.21 -4.59
N MET A 88 -7.03 -6.04 -3.45
CA MET A 88 -7.69 -5.74 -2.18
C MET A 88 -8.49 -4.42 -2.16
N VAL A 89 -8.08 -3.43 -2.97
CA VAL A 89 -8.84 -2.18 -3.14
C VAL A 89 -10.03 -2.42 -4.07
N SER A 90 -9.83 -3.15 -5.16
CA SER A 90 -10.91 -3.51 -6.10
C SER A 90 -12.05 -4.23 -5.38
N GLN A 91 -11.74 -5.20 -4.53
CA GLN A 91 -12.75 -5.92 -3.74
C GLN A 91 -13.59 -5.00 -2.83
N GLN A 92 -13.00 -3.92 -2.30
CA GLN A 92 -13.74 -2.96 -1.47
C GLN A 92 -14.65 -2.08 -2.33
N ILE A 93 -14.21 -1.72 -3.54
CA ILE A 93 -15.04 -1.01 -4.51
C ILE A 93 -16.22 -1.89 -4.92
N ASP A 94 -15.97 -3.16 -5.26
CA ASP A 94 -17.02 -4.12 -5.63
C ASP A 94 -18.06 -4.28 -4.50
N ALA A 95 -17.61 -4.39 -3.25
CA ALA A 95 -18.50 -4.47 -2.09
C ALA A 95 -19.34 -3.20 -1.89
N PHE A 96 -18.74 -2.03 -2.14
CA PHE A 96 -19.46 -0.75 -2.08
C PHE A 96 -20.52 -0.66 -3.18
N GLU A 97 -20.19 -1.01 -4.42
CA GLU A 97 -21.14 -1.02 -5.54
C GLU A 97 -22.31 -1.99 -5.31
N GLN A 98 -22.04 -3.18 -4.76
CA GLN A 98 -23.07 -4.13 -4.38
C GLN A 98 -24.00 -3.56 -3.31
N SER A 99 -23.45 -2.83 -2.35
CA SER A 99 -24.24 -2.17 -1.29
C SER A 99 -25.17 -1.09 -1.85
N LEU A 100 -24.74 -0.34 -2.88
CA LEU A 100 -25.60 0.63 -3.56
C LEU A 100 -26.75 -0.07 -4.30
N LYS A 101 -26.46 -1.14 -5.04
CA LYS A 101 -27.46 -1.95 -5.75
C LYS A 101 -28.51 -2.51 -4.78
N ALA A 102 -28.10 -2.98 -3.61
CA ALA A 102 -29.00 -3.48 -2.57
C ALA A 102 -29.94 -2.39 -2.01
N LEU A 103 -29.52 -1.12 -2.06
CA LEU A 103 -30.32 0.04 -1.67
C LEU A 103 -31.15 0.62 -2.82
N GLY A 104 -31.10 0.01 -4.01
CA GLY A 104 -31.78 0.51 -5.21
C GLY A 104 -31.20 1.83 -5.74
N LYS A 105 -29.93 2.11 -5.44
CA LYS A 105 -29.19 3.26 -5.96
C LYS A 105 -28.26 2.86 -7.10
#